data_AF-A0A357CHS3-F1
#
_entry.id   AF-A0A357CHS3-F1
#
_cell.length_a   1.000
_cell.length_b   1.000
_cell.length_c   1.000
_cell.angle_alpha   90.00
_cell.angle_beta   90.00
_cell.angle_gamma   90.00
#
_symmetry.space_group_name_H-M   'P 1'
#
loop_
_entity.id
_entity.type
_entity.pdbx_description
1 polymer ?
#
loop_
_entity_poly.entity_id
_entity_poly.type
_entity_poly.pdbx_seq_one_letter_code
_entity_poly.pdbx_strand_id
1 'polypeptide(L)' 'MAEFWSSYGLPLALIVAQSVALLVTLLIVVAFLLYADRKVWAAVQMRRGPNVV' A
#
# COMPACT_ATOMS: atom_id res chain seq x y z
N MET A 1 -33.80 6.25 -13.01
CA MET A 1 -32.81 6.44 -11.92
C MET A 1 -31.99 5.18 -11.66
N ALA A 2 -32.62 3.99 -11.53
CA ALA A 2 -31.90 2.73 -11.29
C ALA A 2 -30.83 2.42 -12.37
N GLU A 3 -31.19 2.58 -13.65
CA GLU A 3 -30.29 2.34 -14.80
C GLU A 3 -29.00 3.17 -14.80
N PHE A 4 -29.06 4.41 -14.28
CA PHE A 4 -27.88 5.28 -14.17
C PHE A 4 -26.89 4.76 -13.13
N TRP A 5 -27.41 4.28 -11.99
CA TRP A 5 -26.58 3.74 -10.92
C TRP A 5 -26.00 2.37 -11.27
N SER A 6 -26.76 1.49 -11.93
CA SER A 6 -26.26 0.18 -12.36
C SER A 6 -25.24 0.29 -13.51
N SER A 7 -25.48 1.17 -14.48
CA SER A 7 -24.64 1.27 -15.68
C SER A 7 -23.39 2.14 -15.49
N TYR A 8 -23.44 3.14 -14.62
CA TYR A 8 -22.35 4.11 -14.47
C TYR A 8 -21.91 4.34 -13.04
N GLY A 9 -22.84 4.54 -12.10
CA GLY A 9 -22.50 4.89 -10.71
C GLY A 9 -21.73 3.79 -9.97
N LEU A 10 -22.26 2.57 -9.95
CA LEU A 10 -21.63 1.40 -9.31
C LEU A 10 -20.31 1.02 -9.98
N PRO A 11 -20.23 0.90 -11.32
CA PRO A 11 -18.97 0.61 -12.00
C PRO A 11 -17.89 1.65 -11.69
N LEU A 12 -18.20 2.94 -11.74
CA LEU A 12 -17.26 4.00 -11.43
C LEU A 12 -16.76 3.91 -9.97
N ALA A 13 -17.68 3.72 -9.02
CA ALA A 13 -17.33 3.58 -7.60
C ALA A 13 -16.40 2.39 -7.36
N LEU A 14 -16.66 1.25 -8.01
CA LEU A 14 -15.80 0.06 -7.92
C LEU A 14 -14.40 0.31 -8.49
N ILE A 15 -14.30 0.96 -9.65
CA ILE A 15 -13.00 1.29 -10.28
C ILE A 15 -12.19 2.20 -9.34
N VAL A 16 -12.82 3.23 -8.78
CA VAL A 16 -12.16 4.14 -7.84
C VAL A 16 -11.74 3.40 -6.58
N ALA A 17 -12.62 2.57 -6.00
CA ALA A 17 -12.31 1.80 -4.81
C ALA A 17 -11.14 0.83 -5.04
N GLN A 18 -11.11 0.11 -6.15
CA GLN A 18 -10.01 -0.79 -6.51
C GLN A 18 -8.71 -0.03 -6.74
N SER A 19 -8.76 1.12 -7.43
CA SER A 19 -7.58 1.95 -7.69
C SER A 19 -6.98 2.48 -6.39
N VAL A 20 -7.81 3.01 -5.50
CA VAL A 20 -7.37 3.49 -4.17
C VAL A 20 -6.84 2.33 -3.32
N ALA A 21 -7.53 1.19 -3.31
CA ALA A 21 -7.08 0.01 -2.58
C ALA A 21 -5.68 -0.43 -3.05
N LEU A 22 -5.45 -0.51 -4.36
CA LEU A 22 -4.16 -0.87 -4.92
C LEU A 22 -3.06 0.13 -4.53
N LEU A 23 -3.35 1.44 -4.62
CA LEU A 23 -2.39 2.48 -4.23
C LEU A 23 -2.03 2.39 -2.74
N VAL A 24 -3.02 2.24 -1.86
CA VAL A 24 -2.79 2.11 -0.42
C VAL A 24 -1.99 0.85 -0.10
N THR A 25 -2.33 -0.29 -0.71
CA THR A 25 -1.56 -1.53 -0.55
C THR A 25 -0.13 -1.35 -1.00
N LEU A 26 0.11 -0.71 -2.15
CA LEU A 26 1.46 -0.43 -2.64
C LEU A 26 2.25 0.43 -1.64
N LEU A 27 1.65 1.50 -1.11
CA LEU A 27 2.29 2.37 -0.12
C LEU A 27 2.66 1.62 1.16
N ILE A 28 1.77 0.77 1.65
CA ILE A 28 2.02 -0.07 2.83
C ILE A 28 3.19 -1.03 2.56
N VAL A 29 3.18 -1.72 1.42
CA VAL A 29 4.24 -2.65 1.02
C VAL A 29 5.58 -1.93 0.94
N VAL A 30 5.64 -0.77 0.27
CA VAL A 30 6.87 0.02 0.18
C VAL A 30 7.36 0.48 1.55
N ALA A 31 6.47 0.92 2.44
CA ALA A 31 6.83 1.31 3.80
C ALA A 31 7.52 0.17 4.58
N PHE A 32 6.96 -1.04 4.50
CA PHE A 32 7.57 -2.22 5.14
C PHE A 32 8.84 -2.69 4.45
N LEU A 33 8.90 -2.63 3.11
CA LEU A 33 10.12 -2.96 2.36
C LEU A 33 11.28 -2.04 2.74
N LEU A 34 11.05 -0.73 2.84
CA LEU A 34 12.08 0.23 3.24
C LEU A 34 12.51 0.05 4.71
N TYR A 35 11.57 -0.34 5.59
CA TYR A 35 11.93 -0.71 6.95
C TYR A 35 12.80 -1.98 6.97
N ALA A 36 12.45 -2.99 6.18
CA ALA A 36 13.18 -4.23 6.08
C ALA A 36 14.59 -4.02 5.49
N ASP A 37 14.74 -3.23 4.42
CA ASP A 37 16.03 -2.91 3.82
C ASP A 37 17.02 -2.35 4.86
N ARG A 38 16.61 -1.33 5.62
CA ARG A 38 17.43 -0.76 6.71
C ARG A 38 17.83 -1.79 7.75
N LYS A 39 16.95 -2.75 8.07
CA LYS A 39 17.21 -3.81 9.05
C LYS A 39 18.18 -4.86 8.50
N VAL A 40 18.06 -5.22 7.22
CA VAL A 40 18.97 -6.16 6.54
C VAL A 40 20.39 -5.59 6.51
N TRP A 41 20.56 -4.34 6.13
CA TRP A 41 21.89 -3.72 6.06
C TRP A 41 22.54 -3.59 7.44
N ALA A 42 21.75 -3.31 8.47
CA ALA A 42 22.25 -3.30 9.84
C ALA A 42 22.73 -4.70 10.29
N ALA A 43 21.96 -5.75 9.95
CA ALA A 43 22.35 -7.12 10.22
C ALA A 43 23.62 -7.54 9.46
N VAL A 44 23.74 -7.18 8.18
CA VAL A 44 24.95 -7.45 7.37
C VAL A 44 26.18 -6.81 7.99
N GLN A 45 26.05 -5.59 8.52
CA GLN A 45 27.16 -4.85 9.14
C GLN A 45 27.36 -5.17 10.63
N MET A 46 26.64 -6.16 11.19
CA MET A 46 26.65 -6.50 12.62
C MET A 46 26.46 -5.28 13.55
N ARG A 47 25.70 -4.27 13.10
CA ARG A 47 25.32 -3.11 13.90
C ARG A 47 23.84 -3.20 14.26
N ARG A 48 23.44 -2.51 15.32
CA ARG A 48 22.02 -2.41 15.66
C ARG A 48 21.33 -1.57 14.59
N GLY A 49 20.27 -2.12 14.01
CA GLY A 49 19.39 -1.40 13.10
C GLY A 49 18.50 -0.42 13.86
N PRO A 50 17.50 0.17 13.18
CA PRO A 50 16.52 1.05 13.83
C PRO A 50 15.81 0.29 14.97
N ASN A 51 16.18 0.56 16.23
CA ASN A 51 15.66 -0.11 17.45
C ASN A 51 14.73 0.80 18.28
N VAL A 52 14.52 2.01 17.82
CA VAL A 52 13.55 2.97 18.31
C VAL A 52 12.82 3.47 17.07
N VAL A 53 11.51 3.58 17.18
CA VAL A 53 10.67 4.21 16.14
C VAL A 53 11.06 5.66 15.97
#